data_AF-A0A091TCY8-F1
#
_entry.id   AF-A0A091TCY8-F1
#
_cell.length_a   1.000
_cell.length_b   1.000
_cell.length_c   1.000
_cell.angle_alpha   90.00
_cell.angle_beta   90.00
_cell.angle_gamma   90.00
#
_symmetry.space_group_name_H-M   'P 1'
#
loop_
_entity.id
_entity.type
_entity.pdbx_description
1 polymer ?
#
loop_
_entity_poly.entity_id
_entity_poly.type
_entity_poly.pdbx_seq_one_letter_code
_entity_poly.pdbx_strand_id
1 'polypeptide(L)'
;ADVNSSKSVGSDAPYVAKVEPSQNGPLFTELKFYMRAAKPDEIQKWTKSHKLKYLGVPRYWGSGLHEKNGNSYRFMIMDRFGRDLQKMYEENAKQFSHKTVLQLGLRIIDILEYVHEHEYVHGDIKASNLLLSYKNPNQVYLVDYGLAYRYCPEGVHKVYKEDPKKCHDGTIEYTSIDAHKGVAPSRRGDLEILGYCMIHWLSGSLPWEDNLKDPNFVRDSKIRCRDNISVLMDKCFPGKNKPDEIAKYMEKVKLLSYEEKPVYQHFREILLQGLKAIGQKDDGVLDFGLSENGDLQTNPVQKKKRKAAAASSESTEAEMEDTGSPEKKQPTSSS
;
A
#
# COMPACT_ATOMS: atom_id res chain seq x y z
N ALA A 1 18.80 15.22 21.23
CA ALA A 1 19.34 14.39 20.13
C ALA A 1 20.11 15.34 19.23
N ASP A 2 21.34 15.67 19.62
CA ASP A 2 21.99 16.92 19.21
C ASP A 2 23.34 16.68 18.52
N VAL A 3 23.47 15.54 17.82
CA VAL A 3 24.66 15.25 17.02
C VAL A 3 24.21 14.94 15.59
N ASN A 4 24.35 15.92 14.70
CA ASN A 4 24.26 15.69 13.26
C ASN A 4 25.37 14.71 12.86
N SER A 5 24.99 13.50 12.47
CA SER A 5 25.92 12.53 11.91
C SER A 5 26.32 12.96 10.50
N SER A 6 27.62 13.10 10.24
CA SER A 6 28.18 13.31 8.90
C SER A 6 28.14 12.06 8.01
N LYS A 7 27.76 10.91 8.57
CA LYS A 7 27.63 9.65 7.82
C LYS A 7 26.38 9.68 6.95
N SER A 8 26.53 9.30 5.68
CA SER A 8 25.42 9.08 4.75
C SER A 8 24.48 8.00 5.27
N VAL A 9 23.18 8.19 5.09
CA VAL A 9 22.15 7.20 5.42
C VAL A 9 22.31 6.00 4.48
N GLY A 10 22.42 4.79 5.05
CA GLY A 10 22.57 3.54 4.29
C GLY A 10 21.31 3.12 3.54
N SER A 11 21.46 2.22 2.57
CA SER A 11 20.34 1.68 1.79
C SER A 11 19.37 0.83 2.62
N ASP A 12 19.74 0.44 3.84
CA ASP A 12 19.01 -0.38 4.81
C ASP A 12 18.32 0.44 5.91
N ALA A 13 18.30 1.77 5.80
CA ALA A 13 17.70 2.66 6.80
C ALA A 13 16.23 2.27 7.10
N PRO A 14 15.84 2.15 8.38
CA PRO A 14 14.51 1.65 8.77
C PRO A 14 13.38 2.68 8.65
N TYR A 15 13.71 3.95 8.45
CA TYR A 15 12.76 5.06 8.42
C TYR A 15 12.96 5.91 7.17
N VAL A 16 11.90 6.61 6.77
CA VAL A 16 11.93 7.63 5.72
C VAL A 16 11.46 8.96 6.28
N ALA A 17 12.01 10.05 5.76
CA ALA A 17 11.53 11.40 6.01
C ALA A 17 10.77 11.89 4.78
N LYS A 18 9.45 12.11 4.92
CA LYS A 18 8.66 12.82 3.90
C LYS A 18 8.79 14.32 4.17
N VAL A 19 9.20 15.10 3.17
CA VAL A 19 9.49 16.53 3.30
C VAL A 19 8.75 17.30 2.20
N GLU A 20 7.94 18.29 2.56
CA GLU A 20 7.22 19.17 1.63
C GLU A 20 7.33 20.63 2.10
N PRO A 21 7.05 21.62 1.22
CA PRO A 21 6.86 23.00 1.65
C PRO A 21 5.84 23.10 2.79
N SER A 22 6.07 23.99 3.77
CA SER A 22 5.23 24.07 4.97
C SER A 22 3.75 24.41 4.70
N GLN A 23 3.49 25.03 3.55
CA GLN A 23 2.17 25.40 3.02
C GLN A 23 1.46 24.27 2.25
N ASN A 24 2.10 23.11 2.07
CA ASN A 24 1.50 21.95 1.42
C ASN A 24 0.33 21.42 2.29
N GLY A 25 -0.90 21.61 1.81
CA GLY A 25 -2.12 21.18 2.48
C GLY A 25 -2.19 19.67 2.72
N PRO A 26 -1.98 18.82 1.68
CA PRO A 26 -2.01 17.36 1.82
C PRO A 26 -1.07 16.81 2.91
N LEU A 27 0.19 17.26 2.97
CA LEU A 27 1.12 16.80 4.02
C LEU A 27 0.66 17.25 5.42
N PHE A 28 0.01 18.41 5.54
CA PHE A 28 -0.56 18.84 6.82
C PHE A 28 -1.71 17.92 7.25
N THR A 29 -2.62 17.57 6.35
CA THR A 29 -3.71 16.62 6.60
C THR A 29 -3.16 15.25 7.02
N GLU A 30 -2.21 14.73 6.24
CA GLU A 30 -1.55 13.46 6.50
C GLU A 30 -0.86 13.46 7.88
N LEU A 31 -0.09 14.50 8.19
CA LEU A 31 0.57 14.62 9.50
C LEU A 31 -0.45 14.64 10.65
N LYS A 32 -1.59 15.32 10.49
CA LYS A 32 -2.64 15.35 11.52
C LYS A 32 -3.27 13.98 11.75
N PHE A 33 -3.46 13.18 10.71
CA PHE A 33 -3.85 11.78 10.86
C PHE A 33 -2.81 11.02 11.68
N TYR A 34 -1.55 11.05 11.25
CA TYR A 34 -0.48 10.27 11.89
C TYR A 34 -0.29 10.62 13.39
N MET A 35 -0.36 11.91 13.73
CA MET A 35 -0.27 12.38 15.12
C MET A 35 -1.44 11.94 16.01
N ARG A 36 -2.61 11.66 15.43
CA ARG A 36 -3.85 11.36 16.18
C ARG A 36 -4.18 9.88 16.23
N ALA A 37 -3.79 9.13 15.20
CA ALA A 37 -4.30 7.79 14.96
C ALA A 37 -3.22 6.82 14.48
N ALA A 38 -1.93 7.14 14.58
CA ALA A 38 -0.88 6.24 14.09
C ALA A 38 0.36 6.21 15.00
N LYS A 39 0.17 6.50 16.30
CA LYS A 39 1.25 6.33 17.27
C LYS A 39 1.55 4.83 17.46
N PRO A 40 2.82 4.45 17.65
CA PRO A 40 3.19 3.04 17.84
C PRO A 40 2.38 2.33 18.94
N ASP A 41 2.18 2.97 20.09
CA ASP A 41 1.46 2.38 21.22
C ASP A 41 -0.04 2.18 20.93
N GLU A 42 -0.66 3.12 20.20
CA GLU A 42 -2.08 3.04 19.80
C GLU A 42 -2.29 1.87 18.82
N ILE A 43 -1.44 1.77 17.79
CA ILE A 43 -1.45 0.66 16.82
C ILE A 43 -1.20 -0.67 17.52
N GLN A 44 -0.22 -0.73 18.43
CA GLN A 44 0.11 -1.96 19.16
C GLN A 44 -1.04 -2.38 20.09
N LYS A 45 -1.68 -1.44 20.78
CA LYS A 45 -2.86 -1.69 21.62
C LYS A 45 -4.00 -2.29 20.79
N TRP A 46 -4.32 -1.69 19.65
CA TRP A 46 -5.36 -2.19 18.75
C TRP A 46 -5.05 -3.59 18.22
N THR A 47 -3.82 -3.80 17.75
CA THR A 47 -3.36 -5.10 17.22
C THR A 47 -3.55 -6.20 18.24
N LYS A 48 -3.18 -5.94 19.51
CA LYS A 48 -3.34 -6.90 20.62
C LYS A 48 -4.82 -7.14 20.96
N SER A 49 -5.64 -6.09 21.09
CA SER A 49 -7.05 -6.24 21.48
C SER A 49 -7.88 -6.98 20.43
N HIS A 50 -7.54 -6.83 19.15
CA HIS A 50 -8.22 -7.50 18.04
C HIS A 50 -7.55 -8.82 17.62
N LYS A 51 -6.52 -9.27 18.35
CA LYS A 51 -5.79 -10.53 18.09
C LYS A 51 -5.24 -10.62 16.66
N LEU A 52 -4.82 -9.48 16.10
CA LEU A 52 -4.25 -9.41 14.75
C LEU A 52 -2.76 -9.80 14.77
N LYS A 53 -2.27 -10.41 13.69
CA LYS A 53 -0.82 -10.68 13.52
C LYS A 53 -0.03 -9.38 13.39
N TYR A 54 -0.61 -8.39 12.70
CA TYR A 54 -0.10 -7.04 12.51
C TYR A 54 -1.26 -6.12 12.07
N LEU A 55 -1.04 -4.81 12.07
CA LEU A 55 -1.95 -3.84 11.47
C LEU A 55 -1.19 -3.02 10.41
N GLY A 56 -1.72 -2.96 9.20
CA GLY A 56 -1.09 -2.29 8.04
C GLY A 56 -1.22 -0.77 8.05
N VAL A 57 -1.13 -0.13 9.22
CA VAL A 57 -1.08 1.34 9.37
C VAL A 57 0.37 1.73 9.65
N PRO A 58 0.99 2.64 8.87
CA PRO A 58 2.37 3.06 9.11
C PRO A 58 2.52 3.78 10.45
N ARG A 59 3.64 3.54 11.14
CA ARG A 59 3.88 4.19 12.43
C ARG A 59 4.46 5.58 12.27
N TYR A 60 3.93 6.50 13.06
CA TYR A 60 4.46 7.85 13.24
C TYR A 60 5.64 7.87 14.21
N TRP A 61 6.78 8.44 13.80
CA TRP A 61 8.00 8.51 14.62
C TRP A 61 8.39 9.94 15.03
N GLY A 62 7.86 10.96 14.35
CA GLY A 62 8.16 12.34 14.65
C GLY A 62 7.86 13.26 13.49
N SER A 63 7.85 14.56 13.76
CA SER A 63 7.72 15.59 12.73
C SER A 63 8.39 16.87 13.21
N GLY A 64 8.61 17.79 12.28
CA GLY A 64 9.17 19.09 12.59
C GLY A 64 9.11 20.04 11.42
N LEU A 65 9.71 21.21 11.64
CA LEU A 65 9.95 22.21 10.61
C LEU A 65 11.45 22.25 10.31
N HIS A 66 11.78 22.49 9.05
CA HIS A 66 13.14 22.68 8.59
C HIS A 66 13.20 23.93 7.73
N GLU A 67 14.15 24.82 7.99
CA GLU A 67 14.37 26.01 7.17
C GLU A 67 15.60 25.81 6.29
N LYS A 68 15.45 26.08 4.99
CA LYS A 68 16.54 26.01 4.02
C LYS A 68 16.38 27.10 2.97
N ASN A 69 17.42 27.93 2.82
CA ASN A 69 17.46 29.04 1.86
C ASN A 69 16.26 29.99 1.97
N GLY A 70 15.83 30.32 3.18
CA GLY A 70 14.67 31.19 3.44
C GLY A 70 13.30 30.52 3.20
N ASN A 71 13.26 29.26 2.78
CA ASN A 71 12.04 28.48 2.64
C ASN A 71 11.80 27.59 3.87
N SER A 72 10.55 27.52 4.31
CA SER A 72 10.11 26.66 5.41
C SER A 72 9.52 25.35 4.87
N TYR A 73 10.00 24.23 5.38
CA TYR A 73 9.59 22.88 5.03
C TYR A 73 9.01 22.19 6.26
N ARG A 74 8.02 21.34 6.03
CA ARG A 74 7.48 20.41 7.02
C ARG A 74 8.03 19.02 6.71
N PHE A 75 8.47 18.32 7.73
CA PHE A 75 8.86 16.92 7.58
C PHE A 75 8.14 16.02 8.57
N MET A 76 7.99 14.75 8.19
CA MET A 76 7.47 13.68 9.03
C MET A 76 8.34 12.43 8.85
N ILE A 77 8.63 11.75 9.96
CA ILE A 77 9.37 10.50 10.01
C ILE A 77 8.38 9.34 10.15
N MET A 78 8.48 8.37 9.25
CA MET A 78 7.62 7.19 9.21
C MET A 78 8.42 5.93 8.87
N ASP A 79 7.79 4.77 9.03
CA ASP A 79 8.38 3.48 8.63
C ASP A 79 8.80 3.47 7.16
N ARG A 80 9.92 2.82 6.86
CA ARG A 80 10.30 2.50 5.48
C ARG A 80 9.56 1.26 4.99
N PHE A 81 9.06 1.34 3.76
CA PHE A 81 8.42 0.23 3.06
C PHE A 81 9.21 -0.24 1.84
N GLY A 82 8.82 -1.40 1.33
CA GLY A 82 9.31 -1.98 0.09
C GLY A 82 8.51 -1.48 -1.10
N ARG A 83 8.29 -2.37 -2.06
CA ARG A 83 7.60 -2.10 -3.32
C ARG A 83 6.11 -1.82 -3.09
N ASP A 84 5.57 -0.92 -3.91
CA ASP A 84 4.13 -0.68 -4.04
C ASP A 84 3.45 -1.79 -4.87
N LEU A 85 2.16 -2.05 -4.60
CA LEU A 85 1.42 -3.10 -5.30
C LEU A 85 1.11 -2.72 -6.75
N GLN A 86 1.13 -1.44 -7.13
CA GLN A 86 0.88 -1.03 -8.52
C GLN A 86 1.96 -1.59 -9.45
N LYS A 87 3.24 -1.50 -9.06
CA LYS A 87 4.34 -2.12 -9.82
C LYS A 87 4.19 -3.63 -9.94
N MET A 88 3.80 -4.31 -8.86
CA MET A 88 3.59 -5.76 -8.89
C MET A 88 2.42 -6.15 -9.79
N TYR A 89 1.36 -5.34 -9.78
CA TYR A 89 0.21 -5.51 -10.64
C TYR A 89 0.59 -5.38 -12.11
N GLU A 90 1.36 -4.34 -12.47
CA GLU A 90 1.87 -4.12 -13.84
C GLU A 90 2.80 -5.24 -14.31
N GLU A 91 3.71 -5.70 -13.46
CA GLU A 91 4.62 -6.82 -13.76
C GLU A 91 3.88 -8.15 -13.91
N ASN A 92 2.77 -8.34 -13.20
CA ASN A 92 1.95 -9.55 -13.27
C ASN A 92 0.82 -9.42 -14.31
N ALA A 93 1.11 -8.78 -15.44
CA ALA A 93 0.19 -8.60 -16.57
C ALA A 93 -1.16 -7.96 -16.19
N LYS A 94 -1.16 -7.06 -15.20
CA LYS A 94 -2.34 -6.34 -14.69
C LYS A 94 -3.43 -7.26 -14.14
N GLN A 95 -3.06 -8.34 -13.47
CA GLN A 95 -3.99 -9.16 -12.70
C GLN A 95 -3.32 -9.69 -11.44
N PHE A 96 -4.08 -9.92 -10.39
CA PHE A 96 -3.64 -10.68 -9.23
C PHE A 96 -4.44 -11.98 -9.10
N SER A 97 -3.82 -12.98 -8.48
CA SER A 97 -4.51 -14.23 -8.20
C SER A 97 -5.71 -14.00 -7.28
N HIS A 98 -6.72 -14.85 -7.40
CA HIS A 98 -7.93 -14.77 -6.59
C HIS A 98 -7.62 -14.82 -5.09
N LYS A 99 -6.73 -15.74 -4.68
CA LYS A 99 -6.24 -15.83 -3.30
C LYS A 99 -5.63 -14.51 -2.82
N THR A 100 -4.77 -13.90 -3.63
CA THR A 100 -4.05 -12.67 -3.27
C THR A 100 -5.00 -11.50 -3.09
N VAL A 101 -5.99 -11.32 -3.98
CA VAL A 101 -6.99 -10.27 -3.82
C VAL A 101 -7.82 -10.44 -2.55
N LEU A 102 -8.25 -11.66 -2.23
CA LEU A 102 -9.02 -11.90 -1.01
C LEU A 102 -8.17 -11.69 0.26
N GLN A 103 -6.90 -12.11 0.23
CA GLN A 103 -5.97 -11.84 1.32
C GLN A 103 -5.73 -10.34 1.53
N LEU A 104 -5.52 -9.58 0.45
CA LEU A 104 -5.40 -8.12 0.50
C LEU A 104 -6.68 -7.49 1.07
N GLY A 105 -7.85 -7.89 0.58
CA GLY A 105 -9.14 -7.38 1.05
C GLY A 105 -9.32 -7.55 2.56
N LEU A 106 -8.95 -8.72 3.12
CA LEU A 106 -9.00 -8.95 4.56
C LEU A 106 -8.10 -7.97 5.35
N ARG A 107 -6.84 -7.79 4.90
CA ARG A 107 -5.90 -6.89 5.57
C ARG A 107 -6.31 -5.42 5.45
N ILE A 108 -6.88 -5.03 4.30
CA ILE A 108 -7.37 -3.66 4.10
C ILE A 108 -8.61 -3.41 4.95
N ILE A 109 -9.53 -4.37 5.11
CA ILE A 109 -10.67 -4.21 6.03
C ILE A 109 -10.19 -4.02 7.49
N ASP A 110 -9.13 -4.72 7.91
CA ASP A 110 -8.53 -4.51 9.23
C ASP A 110 -7.99 -3.08 9.41
N ILE A 111 -7.37 -2.53 8.36
CA ILE A 111 -6.88 -1.15 8.34
C ILE A 111 -8.05 -0.16 8.37
N LEU A 112 -9.06 -0.36 7.53
CA LEU A 112 -10.22 0.54 7.43
C LEU A 112 -11.00 0.57 8.74
N GLU A 113 -11.25 -0.58 9.38
CA GLU A 113 -11.91 -0.59 10.68
C GLU A 113 -11.15 0.24 11.71
N TYR A 114 -9.82 0.08 11.78
CA TYR A 114 -9.00 0.91 12.68
C TYR A 114 -9.12 2.40 12.36
N VAL A 115 -8.90 2.79 11.10
CA VAL A 115 -8.92 4.19 10.66
C VAL A 115 -10.30 4.82 10.94
N HIS A 116 -11.37 4.08 10.67
CA HIS A 116 -12.75 4.50 10.89
C HIS A 116 -13.11 4.67 12.37
N GLU A 117 -12.63 3.78 13.25
CA GLU A 117 -12.81 3.92 14.70
C GLU A 117 -11.98 5.06 15.31
N HIS A 118 -10.99 5.58 14.56
CA HIS A 118 -10.24 6.78 14.91
C HIS A 118 -10.74 8.04 14.17
N GLU A 119 -12.00 8.01 13.71
CA GLU A 119 -12.74 9.15 13.12
C GLU A 119 -12.29 9.58 11.72
N TYR A 120 -11.42 8.81 11.06
CA TYR A 120 -10.96 9.10 9.70
C TYR A 120 -11.52 8.14 8.67
N VAL A 121 -11.54 8.57 7.43
CA VAL A 121 -11.62 7.73 6.23
C VAL A 121 -10.43 8.06 5.35
N HIS A 122 -9.98 7.10 4.56
CA HIS A 122 -8.81 7.26 3.69
C HIS A 122 -9.16 7.98 2.39
N GLY A 123 -10.23 7.56 1.71
CA GLY A 123 -10.74 8.17 0.47
C GLY A 123 -9.93 7.89 -0.80
N ASP A 124 -8.83 7.13 -0.74
CA ASP A 124 -7.94 6.90 -1.89
C ASP A 124 -7.20 5.55 -1.80
N ILE A 125 -7.93 4.49 -1.49
CA ILE A 125 -7.40 3.12 -1.50
C ILE A 125 -7.14 2.72 -2.96
N LYS A 126 -5.90 2.32 -3.26
CA LYS A 126 -5.46 1.84 -4.58
C LYS A 126 -4.11 1.13 -4.45
N ALA A 127 -3.71 0.38 -5.48
CA ALA A 127 -2.48 -0.40 -5.46
C ALA A 127 -1.21 0.46 -5.26
N SER A 128 -1.17 1.70 -5.76
CA SER A 128 -0.01 2.59 -5.56
C SER A 128 0.14 3.08 -4.12
N ASN A 129 -0.94 3.06 -3.34
CA ASN A 129 -0.97 3.45 -1.93
C ASN A 129 -0.87 2.24 -0.99
N LEU A 130 -0.70 1.04 -1.55
CA LEU A 130 -0.47 -0.20 -0.79
C LEU A 130 0.98 -0.63 -0.98
N LEU A 131 1.75 -0.64 0.10
CA LEU A 131 3.17 -0.99 0.07
C LEU A 131 3.43 -2.21 0.95
N LEU A 132 4.34 -3.08 0.51
CA LEU A 132 4.79 -4.19 1.35
C LEU A 132 5.78 -3.73 2.42
N SER A 133 5.80 -4.40 3.56
CA SER A 133 6.86 -4.24 4.55
C SER A 133 8.21 -4.51 3.90
N TYR A 134 9.19 -3.66 4.22
CA TYR A 134 10.57 -3.86 3.79
C TYR A 134 11.17 -5.18 4.31
N LYS A 135 10.63 -5.72 5.41
CA LYS A 135 11.14 -6.94 6.07
C LYS A 135 10.28 -8.18 5.88
N ASN A 136 9.01 -8.04 5.52
CA ASN A 136 8.09 -9.15 5.40
C ASN A 136 7.13 -8.96 4.20
N PRO A 137 7.33 -9.68 3.09
CA PRO A 137 6.51 -9.50 1.89
C PRO A 137 5.04 -9.89 2.07
N ASN A 138 4.69 -10.56 3.18
CA ASN A 138 3.31 -10.93 3.51
C ASN A 138 2.57 -9.86 4.33
N GLN A 139 3.18 -8.69 4.55
CA GLN A 139 2.58 -7.58 5.29
C GLN A 139 2.38 -6.38 4.37
N VAL A 140 1.13 -6.09 4.04
CA VAL A 140 0.74 -4.89 3.29
C VAL A 140 0.35 -3.74 4.23
N TYR A 141 0.74 -2.53 3.86
CA TYR A 141 0.45 -1.28 4.56
C TYR A 141 -0.25 -0.31 3.62
N LEU A 142 -1.28 0.37 4.11
CA LEU A 142 -1.92 1.48 3.41
C LEU A 142 -1.23 2.79 3.81
N VAL A 143 -0.71 3.51 2.82
CA VAL A 143 0.02 4.78 3.01
C VAL A 143 -0.70 5.91 2.27
N ASP A 144 -0.16 7.13 2.41
CA ASP A 144 -0.67 8.34 1.78
C ASP A 144 -2.06 8.76 2.29
N TYR A 145 -2.06 9.32 3.50
CA TYR A 145 -3.25 9.88 4.12
C TYR A 145 -3.44 11.37 3.74
N GLY A 146 -2.90 11.82 2.61
CA GLY A 146 -3.00 13.20 2.14
C GLY A 146 -4.44 13.62 1.81
N LEU A 147 -5.28 12.66 1.39
CA LEU A 147 -6.71 12.83 1.14
C LEU A 147 -7.60 12.34 2.31
N ALA A 148 -6.99 11.90 3.41
CA ALA A 148 -7.75 11.39 4.54
C ALA A 148 -8.66 12.48 5.12
N TYR A 149 -9.89 12.09 5.47
CA TYR A 149 -10.91 13.01 5.95
C TYR A 149 -11.41 12.61 7.33
N ARG A 150 -11.41 13.55 8.29
CA ARG A 150 -11.97 13.31 9.63
C ARG A 150 -13.49 13.39 9.56
N TYR A 151 -14.14 12.26 9.23
CA TYR A 151 -15.58 12.15 8.98
C TYR A 151 -16.44 12.23 10.25
N CYS A 152 -15.85 11.94 11.43
CA CYS A 152 -16.59 11.87 12.69
C CYS A 152 -15.87 12.60 13.84
N PRO A 153 -15.51 13.89 13.68
CA PRO A 153 -14.74 14.60 14.69
C PRO A 153 -15.48 14.62 16.02
N GLU A 154 -14.83 14.13 17.09
CA GLU A 154 -15.38 14.07 18.44
C GLU A 154 -16.69 13.26 18.51
N GLY A 155 -16.77 12.21 17.69
CA GLY A 155 -17.96 11.35 17.58
C GLY A 155 -19.13 11.96 16.82
N VAL A 156 -19.02 13.17 16.28
CA VAL A 156 -20.07 13.82 15.50
C VAL A 156 -19.87 13.56 14.01
N HIS A 157 -20.66 12.64 13.45
CA HIS A 157 -20.61 12.32 12.03
C HIS A 157 -20.95 13.55 11.17
N LYS A 158 -20.22 13.77 10.07
CA LYS A 158 -20.57 14.80 9.10
C LYS A 158 -21.91 14.48 8.45
N VAL A 159 -22.74 15.50 8.25
CA VAL A 159 -24.03 15.35 7.58
C VAL A 159 -23.86 15.11 6.09
N TYR A 160 -24.80 14.36 5.49
CA TYR A 160 -24.85 14.22 4.04
C TYR A 160 -25.21 15.57 3.40
N LYS A 161 -24.29 16.11 2.59
CA LYS A 161 -24.52 17.34 1.83
C LYS A 161 -23.69 17.31 0.55
N GLU A 162 -24.36 17.37 -0.58
CA GLU A 162 -23.71 17.47 -1.89
C GLU A 162 -23.13 18.89 -2.08
N ASP A 163 -21.89 18.96 -2.55
CA ASP A 163 -21.22 20.20 -2.93
C ASP A 163 -20.55 20.03 -4.30
N PRO A 164 -21.21 20.44 -5.40
CA PRO A 164 -20.66 20.30 -6.75
C PRO A 164 -19.33 21.02 -6.98
N LYS A 165 -18.87 21.88 -6.06
CA LYS A 165 -17.57 22.56 -6.14
C LYS A 165 -16.41 21.72 -5.60
N LYS A 166 -16.69 20.60 -4.93
CA LYS A 166 -15.71 19.70 -4.29
C LYS A 166 -15.85 18.26 -4.79
N CYS A 167 -16.28 18.10 -6.04
CA CYS A 167 -16.50 16.79 -6.64
C CYS A 167 -15.17 16.17 -7.13
N HIS A 168 -15.18 14.85 -7.23
CA HIS A 168 -14.13 14.06 -7.89
C HIS A 168 -12.77 14.05 -7.18
N ASP A 169 -12.75 14.32 -5.87
CA ASP A 169 -11.56 14.08 -5.05
C ASP A 169 -11.23 12.56 -5.01
N GLY A 170 -9.93 12.26 -5.03
CA GLY A 170 -9.41 10.89 -5.12
C GLY A 170 -9.19 10.41 -6.56
N THR A 171 -8.89 9.13 -6.69
CA THR A 171 -8.57 8.51 -7.99
C THR A 171 -9.85 8.17 -8.75
N ILE A 172 -10.10 8.84 -9.90
CA ILE A 172 -11.40 8.84 -10.60
C ILE A 172 -11.95 7.44 -10.90
N GLU A 173 -11.11 6.49 -11.26
CA GLU A 173 -11.52 5.11 -11.53
C GLU A 173 -12.05 4.38 -10.28
N TYR A 174 -11.58 4.72 -9.08
CA TYR A 174 -11.93 4.05 -7.83
C TYR A 174 -12.79 4.88 -6.87
N THR A 175 -12.76 6.21 -6.96
CA THR A 175 -13.41 7.09 -5.98
C THR A 175 -14.91 6.81 -5.84
N SER A 176 -15.48 7.01 -4.66
CA SER A 176 -16.86 6.64 -4.36
C SER A 176 -17.88 7.50 -5.11
N ILE A 177 -19.12 7.00 -5.25
CA ILE A 177 -20.24 7.79 -5.78
C ILE A 177 -20.47 9.06 -4.94
N ASP A 178 -20.27 8.99 -3.62
CA ASP A 178 -20.37 10.14 -2.72
C ASP A 178 -19.34 11.22 -3.07
N ALA A 179 -18.08 10.84 -3.32
CA ALA A 179 -17.03 11.75 -3.75
C ALA A 179 -17.32 12.35 -5.15
N HIS A 180 -17.88 11.58 -6.08
CA HIS A 180 -18.35 12.11 -7.36
C HIS A 180 -19.46 13.16 -7.21
N LYS A 181 -20.25 13.10 -6.13
CA LYS A 181 -21.30 14.08 -5.79
C LYS A 181 -20.79 15.24 -4.94
N GLY A 182 -19.50 15.26 -4.61
CA GLY A 182 -18.89 16.24 -3.71
C GLY A 182 -19.42 16.17 -2.28
N VAL A 183 -19.92 15.00 -1.88
CA VAL A 183 -20.26 14.72 -0.49
C VAL A 183 -18.97 14.43 0.26
N ALA A 184 -18.90 14.88 1.52
CA ALA A 184 -17.77 14.54 2.38
C ALA A 184 -17.58 13.01 2.45
N PRO A 185 -16.35 12.47 2.31
CA PRO A 185 -16.14 11.03 2.38
C PRO A 185 -16.60 10.42 3.72
N SER A 186 -17.22 9.24 3.66
CA SER A 186 -17.62 8.44 4.83
C SER A 186 -17.22 6.98 4.69
N ARG A 187 -17.46 6.19 5.74
CA ARG A 187 -17.01 4.79 5.85
C ARG A 187 -17.44 3.89 4.70
N ARG A 188 -18.66 4.11 4.17
CA ARG A 188 -19.16 3.31 3.02
C ARG A 188 -18.37 3.61 1.75
N GLY A 189 -17.87 4.83 1.60
CA GLY A 189 -17.05 5.23 0.46
C GLY A 189 -15.73 4.46 0.40
N ASP A 190 -15.05 4.29 1.54
CA ASP A 190 -13.82 3.48 1.59
C ASP A 190 -14.06 2.00 1.23
N LEU A 191 -15.17 1.42 1.70
CA LEU A 191 -15.55 0.05 1.33
C LEU A 191 -15.95 -0.07 -0.15
N GLU A 192 -16.60 0.96 -0.70
CA GLU A 192 -16.91 1.03 -2.14
C GLU A 192 -15.63 1.08 -2.99
N ILE A 193 -14.68 1.94 -2.62
CA ILE A 193 -13.36 2.06 -3.28
C ILE A 193 -12.62 0.72 -3.23
N LEU A 194 -12.60 0.03 -2.08
CA LEU A 194 -12.00 -1.30 -1.95
C LEU A 194 -12.70 -2.32 -2.86
N GLY A 195 -14.03 -2.28 -2.96
CA GLY A 195 -14.78 -3.12 -3.88
C GLY A 195 -14.34 -2.95 -5.34
N TYR A 196 -14.22 -1.70 -5.81
CA TYR A 196 -13.71 -1.42 -7.16
C TYR A 196 -12.25 -1.85 -7.35
N CYS A 197 -11.40 -1.66 -6.35
CA CYS A 197 -10.02 -2.16 -6.38
C CYS A 197 -9.97 -3.70 -6.51
N MET A 198 -10.74 -4.43 -5.71
CA MET A 198 -10.76 -5.90 -5.78
C MET A 198 -11.26 -6.40 -7.14
N ILE A 199 -12.31 -5.76 -7.70
CA ILE A 199 -12.78 -6.07 -9.04
C ILE A 199 -11.66 -5.84 -10.05
N HIS A 200 -11.07 -4.65 -10.06
CA HIS A 200 -10.01 -4.29 -10.99
C HIS A 200 -8.81 -5.25 -10.90
N TRP A 201 -8.35 -5.59 -9.69
CA TRP A 201 -7.24 -6.51 -9.51
C TRP A 201 -7.53 -7.94 -10.01
N LEU A 202 -8.79 -8.37 -9.98
CA LEU A 202 -9.21 -9.70 -10.45
C LEU A 202 -9.45 -9.74 -11.96
N SER A 203 -10.14 -8.75 -12.52
CA SER A 203 -10.54 -8.74 -13.93
C SER A 203 -9.47 -8.12 -14.84
N GLY A 204 -8.63 -7.25 -14.29
CA GLY A 204 -7.70 -6.42 -15.06
C GLY A 204 -8.34 -5.15 -15.65
N SER A 205 -9.66 -4.95 -15.44
CA SER A 205 -10.38 -3.79 -15.97
C SER A 205 -11.62 -3.37 -15.17
N LEU A 206 -12.04 -2.11 -15.34
CA LEU A 206 -13.32 -1.56 -14.87
C LEU A 206 -14.21 -1.08 -16.02
N PRO A 207 -15.56 -1.14 -15.91
CA PRO A 207 -16.46 -0.80 -17.03
C PRO A 207 -16.42 0.64 -17.54
N TRP A 208 -15.68 1.53 -16.87
CA TRP A 208 -15.59 2.96 -17.16
C TRP A 208 -14.16 3.43 -17.44
N GLU A 209 -13.17 2.53 -17.51
CA GLU A 209 -11.76 2.88 -17.62
C GLU A 209 -11.34 3.57 -18.92
N ASP A 210 -12.10 3.39 -20.01
CA ASP A 210 -11.86 4.08 -21.28
C ASP A 210 -12.39 5.53 -21.29
N ASN A 211 -13.16 5.91 -20.27
CA ASN A 211 -13.87 7.20 -20.22
C ASN A 211 -13.51 8.04 -18.99
N LEU A 212 -12.33 7.83 -18.40
CA LEU A 212 -11.88 8.54 -17.18
C LEU A 212 -11.76 10.07 -17.35
N LYS A 213 -11.73 10.59 -18.58
CA LYS A 213 -11.74 12.04 -18.86
C LYS A 213 -13.12 12.68 -18.65
N ASP A 214 -14.18 11.89 -18.53
CA ASP A 214 -15.54 12.37 -18.27
C ASP A 214 -16.00 11.88 -16.88
N PRO A 215 -15.85 12.72 -15.83
CA PRO A 215 -16.24 12.35 -14.46
C PRO A 215 -17.73 12.07 -14.29
N ASN A 216 -18.60 12.65 -15.13
CA ASN A 216 -20.04 12.39 -15.09
C ASN A 216 -20.34 11.01 -15.67
N PHE A 217 -19.71 10.63 -16.78
CA PHE A 217 -19.83 9.29 -17.34
C PHE A 217 -19.39 8.21 -16.33
N VAL A 218 -18.25 8.43 -15.66
CA VAL A 218 -17.75 7.50 -14.64
C VAL A 218 -18.73 7.39 -13.47
N ARG A 219 -19.21 8.52 -12.93
CA ARG A 219 -20.23 8.54 -11.86
C ARG A 219 -21.48 7.77 -12.26
N ASP A 220 -22.04 8.07 -13.42
CA ASP A 220 -23.30 7.47 -13.87
C ASP A 220 -23.13 5.97 -14.14
N SER A 221 -21.96 5.54 -14.62
CA SER A 221 -21.61 4.13 -14.76
C SER A 221 -21.52 3.41 -13.41
N LYS A 222 -20.90 4.04 -12.40
CA LYS A 222 -20.85 3.51 -11.03
C LYS A 222 -22.24 3.38 -10.41
N ILE A 223 -23.10 4.40 -10.57
CA ILE A 223 -24.49 4.36 -10.09
C ILE A 223 -25.26 3.19 -10.73
N ARG A 224 -25.23 3.06 -12.06
CA ARG A 224 -25.89 1.94 -12.77
C ARG A 224 -25.39 0.57 -12.29
N CYS A 225 -24.08 0.43 -12.09
CA CYS A 225 -23.46 -0.80 -11.60
C CYS A 225 -23.81 -1.10 -10.14
N ARG A 226 -23.94 -0.08 -9.28
CA ARG A 226 -24.38 -0.23 -7.89
C ARG A 226 -25.86 -0.63 -7.82
N ASP A 227 -26.70 -0.06 -8.67
CA ASP A 227 -28.13 -0.40 -8.71
C ASP A 227 -28.36 -1.83 -9.21
N ASN A 228 -27.53 -2.31 -10.15
CA ASN A 228 -27.56 -3.68 -10.65
C ASN A 228 -26.16 -4.30 -10.65
N ILE A 229 -25.79 -4.94 -9.54
CA ILE A 229 -24.47 -5.56 -9.36
C ILE A 229 -24.25 -6.73 -10.31
N SER A 230 -25.31 -7.44 -10.73
CA SER A 230 -25.16 -8.49 -11.76
C SER A 230 -24.54 -7.93 -13.04
N VAL A 231 -24.96 -6.73 -13.48
CA VAL A 231 -24.40 -6.08 -14.67
C VAL A 231 -22.92 -5.73 -14.49
N LEU A 232 -22.51 -5.30 -13.30
CA LEU A 232 -21.10 -5.08 -12.99
C LEU A 232 -20.30 -6.38 -13.11
N MET A 233 -20.80 -7.46 -12.50
CA MET A 233 -20.15 -8.77 -12.52
C MET A 233 -20.09 -9.36 -13.94
N ASP A 234 -21.14 -9.19 -14.74
CA ASP A 234 -21.19 -9.67 -16.13
C ASP A 234 -20.18 -8.95 -17.03
N LYS A 235 -19.99 -7.63 -16.82
CA LYS A 235 -19.02 -6.83 -17.59
C LYS A 235 -17.58 -7.14 -17.21
N CYS A 236 -17.28 -7.30 -15.92
CA CYS A 236 -15.91 -7.52 -15.46
C CYS A 236 -15.48 -8.99 -15.55
N PHE A 237 -16.42 -9.94 -15.47
CA PHE A 237 -16.16 -11.37 -15.47
C PHE A 237 -17.05 -12.08 -16.49
N PRO A 238 -16.74 -11.98 -17.80
CA PRO A 238 -17.57 -12.56 -18.87
C PRO A 238 -17.56 -14.10 -18.88
N GLY A 239 -16.65 -14.73 -18.14
CA GLY A 239 -16.59 -16.18 -17.99
C GLY A 239 -17.74 -16.77 -17.16
N LYS A 240 -17.86 -18.11 -17.17
CA LYS A 240 -18.89 -18.83 -16.42
C LYS A 240 -18.69 -18.78 -14.90
N ASN A 241 -17.45 -18.64 -14.44
CA ASN A 241 -17.10 -18.67 -13.02
C ASN A 241 -16.87 -17.24 -12.52
N LYS A 242 -17.92 -16.62 -11.99
CA LYS A 242 -17.86 -15.28 -11.39
C LYS A 242 -17.56 -15.41 -9.89
N PRO A 243 -16.76 -14.49 -9.31
CA PRO A 243 -16.47 -14.53 -7.89
C PRO A 243 -17.69 -14.05 -7.08
N ASP A 244 -18.50 -14.97 -6.59
CA ASP A 244 -19.75 -14.70 -5.85
C ASP A 244 -19.52 -13.84 -4.59
N GLU A 245 -18.39 -14.01 -3.91
CA GLU A 245 -18.04 -13.21 -2.74
C GLU A 245 -17.84 -11.73 -3.09
N ILE A 246 -17.36 -11.40 -4.30
CA ILE A 246 -17.22 -10.02 -4.74
C ILE A 246 -18.60 -9.40 -4.98
N ALA A 247 -19.52 -10.14 -5.60
CA ALA A 247 -20.91 -9.70 -5.75
C ALA A 247 -21.58 -9.46 -4.39
N LYS A 248 -21.44 -10.41 -3.45
CA LYS A 248 -21.97 -10.30 -2.08
C LYS A 248 -21.35 -9.12 -1.32
N TYR A 249 -20.05 -8.88 -1.50
CA TYR A 249 -19.36 -7.72 -0.92
C TYR A 249 -19.99 -6.42 -1.41
N MET A 250 -20.15 -6.26 -2.73
CA MET A 250 -20.75 -5.06 -3.33
C MET A 250 -22.21 -4.87 -2.92
N GLU A 251 -23.01 -5.94 -2.84
CA GLU A 251 -24.39 -5.87 -2.34
C GLU A 251 -24.43 -5.40 -0.88
N LYS A 252 -23.48 -5.86 -0.06
CA LYS A 252 -23.38 -5.41 1.33
C LYS A 252 -22.99 -3.93 1.43
N VAL A 253 -22.06 -3.46 0.61
CA VAL A 253 -21.70 -2.02 0.54
C VAL A 253 -22.90 -1.19 0.09
N LYS A 254 -23.65 -1.64 -0.91
CA LYS A 254 -24.85 -0.95 -1.44
C LYS A 254 -25.91 -0.68 -0.36
N LEU A 255 -26.05 -1.58 0.62
CA LEU A 255 -27.03 -1.44 1.70
C LEU A 255 -26.64 -0.41 2.78
N LEU A 256 -25.37 0.02 2.83
CA LEU A 256 -24.92 0.98 3.84
C LEU A 256 -25.50 2.38 3.60
N SER A 257 -26.15 2.93 4.63
CA SER A 257 -26.47 4.35 4.66
C SER A 257 -25.21 5.19 4.90
N TYR A 258 -25.28 6.49 4.61
CA TYR A 258 -24.10 7.37 4.64
C TYR A 258 -23.44 7.48 6.01
N GLU A 259 -24.25 7.49 7.08
CA GLU A 259 -23.77 7.61 8.47
C GLU A 259 -23.64 6.25 9.18
N GLU A 260 -23.95 5.14 8.51
CA GLU A 260 -23.94 3.82 9.12
C GLU A 260 -22.53 3.41 9.54
N LYS A 261 -22.42 2.74 10.70
CA LYS A 261 -21.21 2.02 11.08
C LYS A 261 -21.25 0.64 10.42
N PRO A 262 -20.33 0.33 9.47
CA PRO A 262 -20.28 -0.98 8.86
C PRO A 262 -20.01 -2.06 9.91
N VAL A 263 -20.67 -3.20 9.78
CA VAL A 263 -20.30 -4.41 10.53
C VAL A 263 -19.16 -5.10 9.77
N TYR A 264 -17.93 -4.64 9.98
CA TYR A 264 -16.72 -5.09 9.24
C TYR A 264 -16.54 -6.61 9.24
N GLN A 265 -16.94 -7.27 10.33
CA GLN A 265 -16.91 -8.72 10.46
C GLN A 265 -17.69 -9.43 9.33
N HIS A 266 -18.84 -8.90 8.90
CA HIS A 266 -19.59 -9.49 7.78
C HIS A 266 -18.81 -9.41 6.46
N PHE A 267 -18.09 -8.30 6.22
CA PHE A 267 -17.25 -8.17 5.03
C PHE A 267 -16.08 -9.15 5.06
N ARG A 268 -15.43 -9.34 6.22
CA ARG A 268 -14.41 -10.38 6.39
C ARG A 268 -14.94 -11.77 6.12
N GLU A 269 -16.12 -12.10 6.66
CA GLU A 269 -16.75 -13.42 6.47
C GLU A 269 -17.07 -13.71 5.01
N ILE A 270 -17.52 -12.70 4.24
CA ILE A 270 -17.71 -12.82 2.80
C ILE A 270 -16.41 -13.21 2.10
N LEU A 271 -15.30 -12.51 2.37
CA LEU A 271 -14.00 -12.82 1.74
C LEU A 271 -13.42 -14.17 2.21
N LEU A 272 -13.61 -14.53 3.49
CA LEU A 272 -13.22 -15.85 4.03
C LEU A 272 -14.00 -16.99 3.38
N GLN A 273 -15.29 -16.80 3.08
CA GLN A 273 -16.08 -17.76 2.32
C GLN A 273 -15.55 -17.90 0.88
N GLY A 274 -15.14 -16.81 0.25
CA GLY A 274 -14.46 -16.83 -1.05
C GLY A 274 -13.19 -17.68 -1.03
N LEU A 275 -12.31 -17.48 -0.03
CA LEU A 275 -11.10 -18.30 0.14
C LEU A 275 -11.47 -19.79 0.27
N LYS A 276 -12.47 -20.11 1.09
CA LYS A 276 -12.94 -21.49 1.26
C LYS A 276 -13.48 -22.09 -0.04
N ALA A 277 -14.22 -21.32 -0.84
CA ALA A 277 -14.79 -21.77 -2.10
C ALA A 277 -13.72 -22.16 -3.13
N ILE A 278 -12.57 -21.47 -3.11
CA ILE A 278 -11.40 -21.80 -3.96
C ILE A 278 -10.42 -22.79 -3.30
N GLY A 279 -10.82 -23.46 -2.21
CA GLY A 279 -9.98 -24.43 -1.51
C GLY A 279 -8.78 -23.83 -0.75
N GLN A 280 -8.81 -22.53 -0.47
CA GLN A 280 -7.79 -21.79 0.28
C GLN A 280 -8.29 -21.42 1.69
N LYS A 281 -7.39 -20.89 2.51
CA LYS A 281 -7.67 -20.39 3.86
C LYS A 281 -6.94 -19.07 4.09
N ASP A 282 -7.32 -18.35 5.15
CA ASP A 282 -6.54 -17.20 5.61
C ASP A 282 -5.25 -17.68 6.30
N ASP A 283 -4.20 -17.91 5.50
CA ASP A 283 -2.84 -18.18 5.97
C ASP A 283 -2.00 -16.91 6.16
N GLY A 284 -2.45 -15.78 5.59
CA GLY A 284 -1.78 -14.49 5.56
C GLY A 284 -0.67 -14.41 4.52
N VAL A 285 -0.63 -15.32 3.55
CA VAL A 285 0.39 -15.33 2.50
C VAL A 285 -0.08 -14.49 1.31
N LEU A 286 0.75 -13.53 0.89
CA LEU A 286 0.54 -12.71 -0.31
C LEU A 286 1.46 -13.21 -1.42
N ASP A 287 0.88 -13.81 -2.46
CA ASP A 287 1.61 -14.35 -3.60
C ASP A 287 1.29 -13.55 -4.86
N PHE A 288 2.28 -12.80 -5.35
CA PHE A 288 2.13 -11.93 -6.52
C PHE A 288 2.58 -12.60 -7.82
N GLY A 289 2.94 -13.88 -7.81
CA GLY A 289 3.26 -14.63 -9.03
C GLY A 289 4.52 -14.17 -9.78
N LEU A 290 5.32 -13.28 -9.18
CA LEU A 290 6.52 -12.73 -9.81
C LEU A 290 7.61 -13.81 -9.87
N SER A 291 8.02 -14.19 -11.09
CA SER A 291 9.19 -15.05 -11.30
C SER A 291 10.45 -14.36 -10.75
N GLU A 292 11.31 -15.08 -10.03
CA GLU A 292 12.57 -14.61 -9.41
C GLU A 292 13.68 -14.20 -10.42
N ASN A 293 13.35 -13.44 -11.47
CA ASN A 293 14.33 -12.86 -12.39
C ASN A 293 14.22 -11.32 -12.32
N GLY A 294 14.73 -10.76 -11.22
CA GLY A 294 14.76 -9.31 -11.00
C GLY A 294 15.29 -8.96 -9.61
N ASP A 295 16.60 -9.16 -9.41
CA ASP A 295 17.42 -8.68 -8.29
C ASP A 295 16.78 -8.53 -6.90
N LEU A 296 16.76 -9.63 -6.16
CA LEU A 296 16.92 -9.62 -4.70
C LEU A 296 17.87 -10.75 -4.28
N GLN A 297 19.16 -10.62 -4.60
CA GLN A 297 20.17 -11.39 -3.89
C GLN A 297 20.31 -10.85 -2.46
N THR A 298 19.60 -11.47 -1.52
CA THR A 298 19.99 -11.46 -0.11
C THR A 298 20.53 -12.84 0.25
N ASN A 299 21.82 -13.06 -0.01
CA ASN A 299 22.50 -14.25 0.48
C ASN A 299 22.56 -14.20 2.03
N PRO A 300 22.05 -15.22 2.75
CA PRO A 300 22.20 -15.28 4.20
C PRO A 300 23.67 -15.55 4.52
N VAL A 301 24.33 -14.64 5.23
CA VAL A 301 25.68 -14.84 5.77
C VAL A 301 25.64 -15.94 6.83
N GLN A 302 25.93 -17.18 6.44
CA GLN A 302 26.22 -18.26 7.38
C GLN A 302 27.60 -18.03 8.00
N LYS A 303 27.63 -17.67 9.28
CA LYS A 303 28.85 -17.70 10.11
C LYS A 303 29.36 -19.15 10.23
N LYS A 304 30.34 -19.53 9.41
CA LYS A 304 31.14 -20.75 9.63
C LYS A 304 32.04 -20.54 10.86
N LYS A 305 31.74 -21.25 11.96
CA LYS A 305 32.69 -21.50 13.05
C LYS A 305 33.89 -22.27 12.50
N ARG A 306 35.08 -21.68 12.49
CA ARG A 306 36.34 -22.42 12.30
C ARG A 306 36.72 -23.11 13.60
N LYS A 307 36.68 -24.45 13.60
CA LYS A 307 37.42 -25.28 14.57
C LYS A 307 38.86 -25.39 14.07
N ALA A 308 39.82 -25.04 14.92
CA ALA A 308 41.23 -25.33 14.70
C ALA A 308 41.52 -26.79 15.06
N ALA A 309 42.22 -27.50 14.19
CA ALA A 309 42.97 -28.71 14.52
C ALA A 309 44.21 -28.74 13.61
N ALA A 310 45.36 -28.91 14.24
CA ALA A 310 46.69 -28.90 13.65
C ALA A 310 47.02 -30.26 13.02
N ALA A 311 47.81 -30.26 11.94
CA ALA A 311 48.83 -31.26 11.66
C ALA A 311 49.80 -30.76 10.58
N SER A 312 51.08 -30.92 10.91
CA SER A 312 52.35 -30.68 10.22
C SER A 312 52.58 -31.44 8.91
N SER A 313 53.30 -30.82 7.96
CA SER A 313 54.53 -31.30 7.27
C SER A 313 54.77 -30.42 6.02
N GLU A 314 55.82 -29.58 6.03
CA GLU A 314 57.09 -29.75 5.28
C GLU A 314 56.89 -29.80 3.76
N SER A 315 57.00 -28.68 3.05
CA SER A 315 58.23 -28.05 2.51
C SER A 315 58.93 -28.85 1.40
N THR A 316 58.76 -28.41 0.16
CA THR A 316 59.81 -28.44 -0.87
C THR A 316 59.62 -27.24 -1.79
N GLU A 317 60.58 -26.34 -1.73
CA GLU A 317 60.85 -25.28 -2.72
C GLU A 317 61.37 -25.90 -4.01
N ALA A 318 61.05 -25.28 -5.14
CA ALA A 318 61.85 -25.33 -6.36
C ALA A 318 61.73 -23.98 -7.07
N GLU A 319 62.82 -23.22 -7.03
CA GLU A 319 63.08 -22.02 -7.84
C GLU A 319 63.40 -22.38 -9.30
N MET A 320 63.09 -21.45 -10.21
CA MET A 320 63.91 -20.99 -11.37
C MET A 320 63.07 -19.92 -12.10
N GLU A 321 63.47 -18.64 -12.05
CA GLU A 321 64.29 -17.93 -13.07
C GLU A 321 63.61 -17.85 -14.46
N ASP A 322 63.65 -16.79 -15.26
CA ASP A 322 64.17 -15.42 -15.19
C ASP A 322 63.74 -14.74 -16.54
N THR A 323 63.86 -13.42 -16.58
CA THR A 323 64.04 -12.52 -17.74
C THR A 323 62.86 -12.11 -18.63
N GLY A 324 62.73 -10.80 -18.83
CA GLY A 324 62.10 -10.23 -20.03
C GLY A 324 61.39 -8.88 -19.89
N SER A 325 62.11 -7.82 -19.52
CA SER A 325 61.81 -6.43 -19.97
C SER A 325 62.79 -6.08 -21.11
N PRO A 326 62.66 -5.02 -21.95
CA PRO A 326 62.07 -3.72 -21.59
C PRO A 326 61.49 -2.81 -22.75
N GLU A 327 61.08 -1.59 -22.34
CA GLU A 327 61.10 -0.28 -23.06
C GLU A 327 60.05 0.05 -24.16
N LYS A 328 59.16 1.03 -23.94
CA LYS A 328 59.22 2.52 -24.07
C LYS A 328 59.01 3.07 -25.50
N LYS A 329 57.98 3.91 -25.69
CA LYS A 329 58.03 5.35 -26.10
C LYS A 329 56.65 5.87 -26.55
N GLN A 330 56.06 6.73 -25.70
CA GLN A 330 55.63 8.14 -25.89
C GLN A 330 55.14 8.73 -27.26
N PRO A 331 54.52 9.94 -27.28
CA PRO A 331 53.22 10.22 -27.92
C PRO A 331 53.30 11.22 -29.10
N THR A 332 52.19 11.48 -29.79
CA THR A 332 52.02 12.70 -30.61
C THR A 332 50.58 13.22 -30.60
N SER A 333 50.50 14.54 -30.60
CA SER A 333 49.36 15.44 -30.56
C SER A 333 48.73 15.71 -31.93
N SER A 334 47.65 16.51 -31.88
CA SER A 334 47.12 17.47 -32.87
C SER A 334 46.34 16.92 -34.07
N SER A 335 45.03 17.15 -34.07
CA SER A 335 44.35 18.20 -34.85
C SER A 335 42.96 18.46 -34.28
#